data_AF-A0A376KKR1-F1
#
_entry.id   AF-A0A376KKR1-F1
#
_cell.length_a   1.000
_cell.length_b   1.000
_cell.length_c   1.000
_cell.angle_alpha   90.00
_cell.angle_beta   90.00
_cell.angle_gamma   90.00
#
_symmetry.space_group_name_H-M   'P 1'
#
loop_
_entity.id
_entity.type
_entity.pdbx_description
1 polymer ?
#
loop_
_entity_poly.entity_id
_entity_poly.type
_entity_poly.pdbx_seq_one_letter_code
_entity_poly.pdbx_strand_id
1 'polypeptide(L)' 'MPDGFSIWHHLDAHGIPFKSITPKNDTLLITFDSSDQSAAAKAVLDRTLPHGYIIAQQDNNSQAMQWLTRLRDNSHRFG' A
#
# COMPACT_ATOMS: atom_id res chain seq x y z
N MET A 1 -13.79 3.46 4.44
CA MET A 1 -12.65 3.67 3.53
C MET A 1 -11.51 4.25 4.36
N PRO A 2 -10.28 3.71 4.28
CA PRO A 2 -9.14 4.38 4.89
C PRO A 2 -8.84 5.64 4.09
N ASP A 3 -8.92 6.80 4.74
CA ASP A 3 -8.41 8.03 4.13
C ASP A 3 -6.90 7.89 3.94
N GLY A 4 -6.42 8.07 2.70
CA GLY A 4 -4.99 8.06 2.40
C GLY A 4 -4.17 9.04 3.25
N PHE A 5 -4.84 10.03 3.84
CA PHE A 5 -4.29 10.96 4.82
C PHE A 5 -3.84 10.29 6.14
N SER A 6 -4.55 9.27 6.64
CA SER A 6 -4.16 8.58 7.88
C SER A 6 -2.90 7.74 7.70
N ILE A 7 -2.74 7.18 6.51
CA ILE A 7 -1.55 6.44 6.07
C ILE A 7 -0.38 7.42 5.90
N TRP A 8 -0.63 8.55 5.22
CA TRP A 8 0.34 9.62 5.06
C TRP A 8 0.87 10.12 6.40
N HIS A 9 -0.02 10.42 7.35
CA HIS A 9 0.34 10.92 8.67
C HIS A 9 1.20 9.92 9.46
N HIS A 10 0.93 8.62 9.35
CA HIS A 10 1.79 7.61 9.97
C HIS A 10 3.16 7.55 9.31
N LEU A 11 3.24 7.57 7.98
CA LEU A 11 4.53 7.54 7.29
C LEU A 11 5.37 8.79 7.59
N ASP A 12 4.74 9.96 7.63
CA ASP A 12 5.38 11.24 7.98
C ASP A 12 5.84 11.28 9.45
N ALA A 13 4.99 10.83 10.39
CA ALA A 13 5.33 10.75 11.81
C ALA A 13 6.51 9.81 12.10
N HIS A 14 6.70 8.79 11.26
CA HIS A 14 7.83 7.87 11.33
C HIS A 14 9.04 8.34 10.50
N GLY A 15 8.96 9.51 9.84
CA GLY A 15 10.03 10.10 9.06
C GLY A 15 10.41 9.29 7.82
N ILE A 16 9.47 8.52 7.25
CA ILE A 16 9.73 7.64 6.11
C ILE A 16 9.42 8.42 4.83
N PRO A 17 10.44 8.85 4.06
CA PRO A 17 10.20 9.55 2.80
C PRO A 17 9.56 8.59 1.80
N PHE A 18 8.50 9.03 1.14
CA PHE A 18 7.86 8.31 0.04
C PHE A 18 7.88 9.19 -1.21
N LYS A 19 7.82 8.56 -2.38
CA LYS A 19 7.88 9.25 -3.67
C LYS A 19 6.50 9.73 -4.13
N SER A 20 5.48 8.90 -3.96
CA SER A 20 4.09 9.23 -4.30
C SER A 20 3.11 8.33 -3.57
N ILE A 21 1.94 8.86 -3.23
CA ILE A 21 0.80 8.09 -2.73
C ILE A 21 -0.34 8.27 -3.73
N THR A 22 -0.74 7.16 -4.35
CA THR A 22 -1.84 7.12 -5.31
C THR A 22 -2.99 6.34 -4.69
N PRO A 23 -4.08 7.01 -4.26
CA PRO A 23 -5.30 6.31 -3.90
C PRO A 23 -5.95 5.72 -5.16
N LYS A 24 -6.29 4.43 -5.14
CA LYS A 24 -6.90 3.71 -6.25
C LYS A 24 -8.03 2.83 -5.74
N ASN A 25 -9.26 3.34 -5.84
CA ASN A 25 -10.47 2.68 -5.33
C ASN A 25 -10.29 2.32 -3.83
N ASP A 26 -10.30 1.02 -3.50
CA ASP A 26 -10.07 0.49 -2.15
C ASP A 26 -8.61 0.11 -1.85
N THR A 27 -7.65 0.56 -2.67
CA THR A 27 -6.23 0.29 -2.47
C THR A 27 -5.42 1.57 -2.50
N LEU A 28 -4.42 1.68 -1.62
CA LEU A 28 -3.46 2.78 -1.61
C LEU A 28 -2.12 2.26 -2.10
N LEU A 29 -1.67 2.80 -3.23
CA LEU A 29 -0.36 2.51 -3.77
C LEU A 29 0.62 3.57 -3.27
N ILE A 30 1.63 3.14 -2.52
CA ILE A 30 2.70 4.02 -2.04
C ILE A 30 3.98 3.61 -2.76
N THR A 31 4.53 4.54 -3.54
CA THR A 31 5.79 4.33 -4.26
C THR A 31 6.92 4.88 -3.41
N PHE A 32 7.97 4.09 -3.22
CA PHE A 32 9.19 4.49 -2.53
C PHE A 32 10.36 4.56 -3.51
N ASP A 33 11.38 5.35 -3.16
CA ASP A 33 12.59 5.43 -3.98
C ASP A 33 13.53 4.25 -3.70
N SER A 34 13.47 3.68 -2.49
CA SER A 34 14.28 2.52 -2.08
C SER A 34 13.48 1.46 -1.34
N SER A 35 13.90 0.20 -1.50
CA SER A 35 13.27 -0.98 -0.88
C SER A 35 13.33 -0.92 0.65
N ASP A 36 14.43 -0.42 1.23
CA ASP A 36 14.55 -0.20 2.68
C ASP A 36 13.46 0.72 3.25
N GLN A 37 13.11 1.79 2.51
CA GLN A 37 12.04 2.72 2.90
C GLN A 37 10.68 2.02 2.85
N SER A 38 10.44 1.20 1.82
CA SER A 38 9.21 0.43 1.70
C SER A 38 9.07 -0.64 2.78
N ALA A 39 10.17 -1.25 3.22
CA ALA A 39 10.19 -2.24 4.29
C ALA A 39 9.90 -1.60 5.66
N ALA A 40 10.52 -0.45 5.94
CA ALA A 40 10.21 0.35 7.12
C ALA A 40 8.74 0.79 7.13
N ALA A 41 8.23 1.26 5.98
CA ALA A 41 6.83 1.66 5.82
C ALA A 41 5.88 0.48 6.08
N LYS A 42 6.17 -0.70 5.50
CA LYS A 42 5.38 -1.90 5.75
C LYS A 42 5.33 -2.23 7.24
N ALA A 43 6.46 -2.20 7.95
CA ALA A 43 6.49 -2.50 9.38
C ALA A 43 5.69 -1.51 10.23
N VAL A 44 5.68 -0.22 9.85
CA VAL A 44 4.85 0.80 10.49
C VAL A 44 3.37 0.55 10.19
N LEU A 45 3.03 0.38 8.92
CA LEU A 45 1.66 0.16 8.46
C LEU A 45 1.05 -1.12 9.05
N ASP A 46 1.84 -2.19 9.18
CA ASP A 46 1.43 -3.47 9.76
C ASP A 46 1.02 -3.33 11.23
N ARG A 47 1.63 -2.38 11.94
CA ARG A 47 1.33 -2.09 13.35
C ARG A 47 0.21 -1.08 13.53
N THR A 48 0.01 -0.19 12.56
CA THR A 48 -0.91 0.95 12.70
C THR A 48 -2.27 0.69 12.07
N LEU A 49 -2.33 -0.20 11.07
CA LEU A 49 -3.58 -0.56 10.42
C LEU A 49 -4.31 -1.67 11.20
N PRO A 50 -5.62 -1.50 11.48
CA PRO A 50 -6.41 -2.54 12.14
C PRO A 50 -6.58 -3.77 11.23
N HIS A 51 -6.85 -4.92 11.85
CA HIS A 51 -7.00 -6.20 11.16
C HIS A 51 -8.05 -6.09 10.04
N GLY A 52 -7.63 -6.30 8.79
CA GLY A 52 -8.49 -6.14 7.59
C GLY A 52 -7.79 -5.50 6.40
N TYR A 53 -6.62 -4.90 6.59
CA TYR A 53 -5.81 -4.35 5.51
C TYR A 53 -4.71 -5.33 5.06
N ILE A 54 -4.58 -5.49 3.75
CA ILE A 54 -3.51 -6.29 3.14
C ILE A 54 -2.38 -5.33 2.75
N ILE A 55 -1.24 -5.44 3.44
CA ILE A 55 -0.06 -4.61 3.20
C ILE A 55 0.97 -5.44 2.45
N ALA A 56 1.24 -5.06 1.20
CA ALA A 56 2.24 -5.70 0.37
C ALA A 56 3.39 -4.71 0.11
N GLN A 57 4.61 -5.09 0.49
CA GLN A 57 5.82 -4.39 0.07
C GLN A 57 6.31 -5.03 -1.24
N GLN A 58 6.63 -4.19 -2.23
CA GLN A 58 7.12 -4.66 -3.52
C GLN A 58 8.42 -3.92 -3.87
N ASP A 59 9.44 -4.69 -4.25
CA ASP A 59 10.55 -4.19 -5.05
C ASP A 59 10.10 -4.17 -6.52
N ASN A 60 10.68 -3.32 -7.38
CA ASN A 60 10.29 -3.04 -8.78
C ASN A 60 10.12 -4.26 -9.73
N ASN A 61 10.21 -5.49 -9.23
CA ASN A 61 9.91 -6.71 -9.95
C ASN A 61 8.40 -7.01 -9.97
N SER A 62 7.66 -6.41 -10.92
CA SER A 62 6.50 -6.91 -11.70
C SER A 62 5.34 -7.72 -11.07
N GLN A 63 5.38 -8.08 -9.79
CA GLN A 63 4.46 -9.03 -9.16
C GLN A 63 3.22 -8.34 -8.58
N ALA A 64 3.29 -7.04 -8.21
CA ALA A 64 2.12 -6.38 -7.64
C ALA A 64 1.03 -6.03 -8.63
N MET A 65 1.41 -5.57 -9.82
CA MET A 65 0.46 -5.36 -10.91
C MET A 65 -0.30 -6.65 -11.25
N GLN A 66 0.33 -7.81 -11.08
CA GLN A 66 -0.31 -9.10 -11.33
C GLN A 66 -1.35 -9.46 -10.25
N TRP A 67 -1.08 -9.26 -8.96
CA TRP A 67 -2.11 -9.51 -7.93
C TRP A 67 -3.19 -8.42 -7.88
N LEU A 68 -2.86 -7.16 -8.15
CA LEU A 68 -3.84 -6.08 -8.30
C LEU A 68 -4.80 -6.35 -9.46
N THR A 69 -4.28 -6.86 -10.59
CA THR A 69 -5.12 -7.27 -11.72
C THR A 69 -5.99 -8.47 -11.35
N ARG A 70 -5.46 -9.45 -10.60
CA ARG A 70 -6.24 -10.61 -10.12
C ARG A 70 -7.33 -10.21 -9.13
N LEU A 71 -7.08 -9.27 -8.21
CA LEU A 71 -8.13 -8.74 -7.32
C LEU A 71 -9.21 -8.03 -8.11
N ARG A 72 -8.84 -7.23 -9.12
CA ARG A 72 -9.82 -6.58 -10.00
C ARG A 72 -10.67 -7.59 -10.76
N ASP A 73 -10.07 -8.67 -11.27
CA ASP A 73 -10.79 -9.69 -12.04
C ASP A 73 -11.80 -10.48 -11.16
N ASN A 74 -11.42 -10.75 -9.91
CA ASN A 74 -12.29 -11.48 -8.98
C ASN A 74 -13.53 -10.67 -8.54
N SER A 75 -13.46 -9.33 -8.56
CA SER A 75 -14.59 -8.46 -8.18
C SER A 75 -15.69 -8.37 -9.24
N HIS A 76 -15.46 -8.80 -10.49
CA HIS A 76 -16.44 -8.70 -11.58
C HIS A 76 -17.34 -9.95 -11.73
N ARG A 77 -17.23 -10.94 -10.84
CA ARG A 77 -17.95 -12.23 -10.97
C ARG A 77 -19.10 -12.43 -9.98
N PHE A 78 -19.48 -11.42 -9.20
CA PHE A 78 -20.74 -11.45 -8.46
C PHE A 78 -21.82 -10.78 -9.31
N GLY A 79 -22.39 -11.58 -10.21
CA GLY A 79 -23.65 -11.28 -10.90
C GLY A 79 -24.87 -11.64 -10.07
#